data_AF-A0A367GLE5-F1
#
_entry.id   AF-A0A367GLE5-F1
#
_cell.length_a   1.000
_cell.length_b   1.000
_cell.length_c   1.000
_cell.angle_alpha   90.00
_cell.angle_beta   90.00
_cell.angle_gamma   90.00
#
_symmetry.space_group_name_H-M   'P 1'
#
loop_
_entity.id
_entity.type
_entity.pdbx_description
1 polymer ?
#
loop_
_entity_poly.entity_id
_entity_poly.type
_entity_poly.pdbx_seq_one_letter_code
_entity_poly.pdbx_strand_id
1 'polypeptide(L)'
;MLFITGPLYSGKRTFAKPFGGRQIYEVQTLAANAESLPALADELAQYDVVTATEVGGGVVPIDPAQRAAREAAGRLACLLAERADCVVQMFCGLPTVLKGELPPC
;
A
#
# COMPACT_ATOMS: atom_id res chain seq x y z
N MET A 1 -0.55 -4.08 -11.92
CA MET A 1 -0.66 -3.14 -10.78
C MET A 1 0.72 -2.70 -10.29
N LEU A 2 0.94 -1.39 -10.15
CA LEU A 2 2.03 -0.77 -9.40
C LEU A 2 1.61 -0.54 -7.95
N PHE A 3 2.31 -1.14 -6.99
CA PHE A 3 2.06 -0.95 -5.56
C PHE A 3 3.10 -0.03 -4.93
N ILE A 4 2.65 1.08 -4.33
CA ILE A 4 3.51 2.10 -3.74
C ILE A 4 3.26 2.16 -2.22
N THR A 5 4.25 1.75 -1.44
CA THR A 5 4.20 1.71 0.02
C THR A 5 5.16 2.73 0.64
N GLY A 6 4.99 3.05 1.91
CA GLY A 6 5.91 3.90 2.67
C GLY A 6 5.23 4.72 3.78
N PRO A 7 6.00 5.44 4.62
CA PRO A 7 5.45 6.22 5.71
C PRO A 7 4.47 7.32 5.29
N LEU A 8 3.75 7.86 6.27
CA LEU A 8 2.88 9.03 6.04
C LEU A 8 3.72 10.20 5.50
N TYR A 9 3.18 10.95 4.54
CA TYR A 9 3.86 12.08 3.89
C TYR A 9 5.16 11.76 3.14
N SER A 10 5.41 10.49 2.76
CA SER A 10 6.65 10.11 2.04
C SER A 10 6.67 10.45 0.54
N GLY A 11 5.64 11.11 0.00
CA GLY A 11 5.56 11.49 -1.42
C GLY A 11 4.88 10.49 -2.35
N LYS A 12 4.30 9.39 -1.82
CA LYS A 12 3.61 8.34 -2.60
C LYS A 12 2.68 8.86 -3.70
N ARG A 13 1.76 9.76 -3.36
CA ARG A 13 0.80 10.33 -4.32
C ARG A 13 1.47 11.17 -5.39
N THR A 14 2.49 11.95 -5.04
CA THR A 14 3.25 12.75 -6.02
C THR A 14 3.98 11.84 -7.00
N PHE A 15 4.59 10.77 -6.49
CA PHE A 15 5.26 9.76 -7.31
C PHE A 15 4.29 8.98 -8.20
N ALA A 16 3.05 8.72 -7.73
CA ALA A 16 2.03 7.98 -8.48
C ALA A 16 1.43 8.75 -9.69
N LYS A 17 1.40 10.09 -9.63
CA LYS A 17 0.71 10.94 -10.62
C LYS A 17 1.07 10.67 -12.09
N PRO A 18 2.34 10.45 -12.47
CA PRO A 18 2.70 10.29 -13.88
C PRO A 18 2.13 9.01 -14.50
N PHE A 19 1.94 7.93 -13.73
CA PHE A 19 1.63 6.60 -14.26
C PHE A 19 0.19 6.40 -14.79
N GLY A 20 -0.66 7.45 -14.76
CA GLY A 20 -2.01 7.40 -15.33
C GLY A 20 -2.93 6.30 -14.74
N GLY A 21 -3.95 5.89 -15.50
CA GLY A 21 -4.82 4.76 -15.15
C GLY A 21 -5.77 4.98 -13.95
N ARG A 22 -6.44 3.91 -13.52
CA ARG A 22 -7.26 3.88 -12.30
C ARG A 22 -6.34 3.78 -11.09
N GLN A 23 -6.31 4.84 -10.29
CA GLN A 23 -5.49 4.90 -9.09
C GLN A 23 -6.34 4.92 -7.81
N ILE A 24 -5.85 4.25 -6.76
CA ILE A 24 -6.47 4.28 -5.43
C ILE A 24 -5.39 4.48 -4.35
N TYR A 25 -5.75 5.25 -3.32
CA TYR A 25 -4.81 5.73 -2.31
C TYR A 25 -5.26 5.40 -0.90
N GLU A 26 -4.30 5.26 0.00
CA GLU A 26 -4.49 5.02 1.43
C GLU A 26 -5.32 3.76 1.74
N VAL A 27 -5.09 2.69 0.97
CA VAL A 27 -5.86 1.44 1.06
C VAL A 27 -5.70 0.69 2.38
N GLN A 28 -4.66 1.01 3.17
CA GLN A 28 -4.49 0.44 4.51
C GLN A 28 -5.67 0.77 5.44
N THR A 29 -6.40 1.85 5.17
CA THR A 29 -7.58 2.27 5.96
C THR A 29 -8.77 1.31 5.76
N LEU A 30 -8.81 0.60 4.63
CA LEU A 30 -9.87 -0.36 4.30
C LEU A 30 -9.69 -1.69 5.04
N ALA A 31 -8.47 -2.01 5.45
CA ALA A 31 -8.13 -3.31 6.04
C ALA A 31 -8.84 -3.59 7.37
N ALA A 32 -9.16 -2.55 8.16
CA ALA A 32 -9.73 -2.70 9.49
C ALA A 32 -11.14 -3.31 9.50
N ASN A 33 -11.92 -3.05 8.46
CA ASN A 33 -13.32 -3.49 8.34
C ASN A 33 -13.50 -4.56 7.25
N ALA A 34 -12.40 -5.07 6.69
CA ALA A 34 -12.47 -6.05 5.63
C ALA A 34 -12.86 -7.42 6.20
N GLU A 35 -13.95 -8.00 5.69
CA GLU A 35 -14.35 -9.37 6.03
C GLU A 35 -13.29 -10.39 5.57
N SER A 36 -12.63 -10.10 4.44
CA SER A 36 -11.57 -10.93 3.86
C SER A 36 -10.48 -10.06 3.23
N LEU A 37 -9.28 -10.07 3.83
CA LEU A 37 -8.12 -9.36 3.28
C LEU A 37 -7.68 -9.89 1.90
N PRO A 38 -7.70 -11.20 1.62
CA PRO A 38 -7.42 -11.70 0.27
C PRO A 38 -8.39 -11.17 -0.78
N ALA A 39 -9.70 -11.17 -0.49
CA ALA A 39 -10.71 -10.66 -1.43
C ALA A 39 -10.54 -9.16 -1.67
N LEU A 40 -10.29 -8.39 -0.61
CA LEU A 40 -9.96 -6.97 -0.73
C LEU A 40 -8.70 -6.75 -1.57
N ALA A 41 -7.65 -7.57 -1.38
CA ALA A 41 -6.43 -7.47 -2.17
C ALA A 41 -6.66 -7.80 -3.65
N ASP A 42 -7.52 -8.78 -3.97
CA ASP A 42 -7.90 -9.13 -5.35
C ASP A 42 -8.69 -8.00 -6.02
N GLU A 43 -9.60 -7.34 -5.29
CA GLU A 43 -10.33 -6.16 -5.76
C GLU A 43 -9.38 -4.98 -6.03
N LEU A 44 -8.52 -4.66 -5.06
CA LEU A 44 -7.56 -3.57 -5.18
C LEU A 44 -6.52 -3.83 -6.29
N ALA A 45 -6.20 -5.09 -6.58
CA ALA A 45 -5.29 -5.46 -7.66
C ALA A 45 -5.84 -5.16 -9.07
N GLN A 46 -7.13 -4.85 -9.20
CA GLN A 46 -7.72 -4.39 -10.46
C GLN A 46 -7.40 -2.92 -10.78
N TYR A 47 -6.78 -2.19 -9.85
CA TYR A 47 -6.30 -0.82 -10.08
C TYR A 47 -4.90 -0.84 -10.70
N ASP A 48 -4.63 0.16 -11.53
CA ASP A 48 -3.33 0.32 -12.16
C ASP A 48 -2.26 0.74 -11.14
N VAL A 49 -2.63 1.64 -10.23
CA VAL A 49 -1.75 2.12 -9.14
C VAL A 49 -2.48 2.06 -7.80
N VAL A 50 -1.83 1.44 -6.82
CA VAL A 50 -2.34 1.32 -5.45
C VAL A 50 -1.31 1.87 -4.47
N THR A 51 -1.73 2.73 -3.54
CA THR A 51 -0.82 3.22 -2.49
C THR A 51 -1.28 2.86 -1.09
N ALA A 52 -0.36 2.40 -0.25
CA ALA A 52 -0.59 2.14 1.18
C ALA A 52 0.39 2.91 2.05
N THR A 53 -0.06 3.35 3.23
CA THR A 53 0.83 3.86 4.27
C THR A 53 1.26 2.74 5.21
N GLU A 54 2.57 2.67 5.47
CA GLU A 54 3.14 1.73 6.44
C GLU A 54 2.84 2.19 7.86
N VAL A 55 2.04 1.42 8.58
CA VAL A 55 1.66 1.67 9.99
C VAL A 55 2.40 0.76 10.98
N GLY A 56 3.23 -0.16 10.46
CA GLY A 56 3.95 -1.17 11.24
C GLY A 56 5.26 -0.69 11.88
N GLY A 57 5.78 0.48 11.53
CA GLY A 57 7.08 0.98 12.02
C GLY A 57 7.03 1.75 13.34
N GLY A 58 5.83 2.00 13.89
CA GLY A 58 5.64 2.82 15.09
C GLY A 58 5.42 2.02 16.38
N VAL A 59 5.15 2.76 17.46
CA VAL A 59 4.76 2.21 18.77
C VAL A 59 3.49 1.37 18.65
N VAL A 60 3.41 0.28 19.40
CA VAL A 60 2.22 -0.58 19.45
C VAL A 60 1.09 0.15 20.19
N PRO A 61 -0.10 0.33 19.58
CA PRO A 61 -1.23 0.98 20.24
C PRO A 61 -1.69 0.26 21.50
N ILE A 62 -2.20 0.99 22.49
CA ILE A 62 -2.82 0.40 23.68
C ILE A 62 -4.19 -0.21 23.36
N ASP A 63 -4.95 0.44 22.48
CA ASP A 63 -6.27 0.00 22.05
C ASP A 63 -6.16 -1.29 21.22
N PRO A 64 -6.79 -2.41 21.64
CA PRO A 64 -6.83 -3.65 20.87
C PRO A 64 -7.34 -3.49 19.44
N ALA A 65 -8.33 -2.62 19.21
CA ALA A 65 -8.89 -2.42 17.87
C ALA A 65 -7.87 -1.75 16.94
N GLN A 66 -7.13 -0.76 17.44
CA GLN A 66 -6.05 -0.12 16.69
C GLN A 66 -4.88 -1.08 16.40
N ARG A 67 -4.54 -1.95 17.35
CA ARG A 67 -3.55 -3.03 17.10
C ARG A 67 -4.01 -3.98 16.00
N ALA A 68 -5.26 -4.43 16.05
CA ALA A 68 -5.82 -5.32 15.03
C ALA A 68 -5.84 -4.64 13.65
N ALA A 69 -6.21 -3.36 13.57
CA ALA A 69 -6.18 -2.59 12.34
C ALA A 69 -4.76 -2.43 11.77
N ARG A 70 -3.76 -2.15 12.62
CA ARG A 70 -2.34 -2.10 12.23
C ARG A 70 -1.88 -3.43 11.62
N GLU A 71 -2.22 -4.53 12.27
CA GLU A 71 -1.88 -5.87 11.82
C GLU A 71 -2.58 -6.24 10.49
N ALA A 72 -3.86 -5.90 10.35
CA ALA A 72 -4.62 -6.10 9.12
C ALA A 72 -4.04 -5.28 7.95
N ALA A 73 -3.67 -4.03 8.20
CA ALA A 73 -3.00 -3.16 7.22
C ALA A 73 -1.66 -3.75 6.75
N GLY A 74 -0.85 -4.28 7.66
CA GLY A 74 0.40 -4.95 7.31
C GLY A 74 0.18 -6.19 6.46
N ARG A 75 -0.78 -7.05 6.85
CA ARG A 75 -1.15 -8.24 6.07
C ARG A 75 -1.69 -7.90 4.68
N LEU A 76 -2.51 -6.85 4.57
CA LEU A 76 -2.98 -6.34 3.28
C LEU A 76 -1.81 -5.88 2.41
N ALA A 77 -0.84 -5.15 2.97
CA ALA A 77 0.33 -4.71 2.22
C ALA A 77 1.16 -5.89 1.67
N CYS A 78 1.31 -6.97 2.43
CA CYS A 78 1.95 -8.20 1.95
C CYS A 78 1.19 -8.82 0.76
N LEU A 79 -0.14 -8.95 0.88
CA LEU A 79 -1.00 -9.50 -0.17
C LEU A 79 -0.98 -8.66 -1.45
N LEU A 80 -0.93 -7.33 -1.31
CA LEU A 80 -0.80 -6.41 -2.44
C LEU A 80 0.57 -6.51 -3.09
N ALA A 81 1.65 -6.58 -2.30
CA ALA A 81 3.01 -6.74 -2.82
C ALA A 81 3.20 -8.08 -3.57
N GLU A 82 2.54 -9.14 -3.12
CA GLU A 82 2.50 -10.43 -3.81
C GLU A 82 1.85 -10.31 -5.18
N ARG A 83 0.70 -9.61 -5.27
CA ARG A 83 -0.08 -9.41 -6.51
C ARG A 83 0.50 -8.35 -7.46
N ALA A 84 1.32 -7.42 -6.96
CA ALA A 84 1.85 -6.32 -7.75
C ALA A 84 2.88 -6.81 -8.77
N ASP A 85 2.88 -6.23 -9.97
CA ASP A 85 3.96 -6.43 -10.95
C ASP A 85 5.23 -5.68 -10.49
N CYS A 86 5.04 -4.48 -9.92
CA CYS A 86 6.10 -3.66 -9.37
C CYS A 86 5.73 -3.17 -7.95
N VAL A 87 6.68 -3.22 -7.03
CA VAL A 87 6.55 -2.68 -5.67
C VAL A 87 7.59 -1.60 -5.45
N VAL A 88 7.15 -0.41 -5.05
CA VAL A 88 8.00 0.73 -4.75
C VAL A 88 7.79 1.14 -3.28
N GLN A 89 8.87 1.23 -2.54
CA GLN A 89 8.88 1.90 -1.24
C GLN A 89 9.28 3.37 -1.41
N MET A 90 8.47 4.26 -0.86
CA MET A 90 8.71 5.70 -0.83
C MET A 90 9.15 6.12 0.57
N PHE A 91 10.31 6.76 0.65
CA PHE A 91 10.83 7.32 1.89
C PHE A 91 11.44 8.70 1.63
N CYS A 92 10.95 9.74 2.33
CA CYS A 92 11.41 11.12 2.13
C CYS A 92 11.39 11.61 0.65
N GLY A 93 10.43 11.15 -0.15
CA GLY A 93 10.36 11.46 -1.58
C GLY A 93 11.30 10.66 -2.48
N LEU A 94 12.08 9.73 -1.91
CA LEU A 94 13.00 8.86 -2.63
C LEU A 94 12.32 7.50 -2.91
N PRO A 95 12.17 7.11 -4.19
CA PRO A 95 11.64 5.80 -4.55
C PRO A 95 12.73 4.73 -4.46
N THR A 96 12.41 3.59 -3.85
CA THR A 96 13.21 2.36 -3.89
C THR A 96 12.35 1.25 -4.49
N VAL A 97 12.77 0.68 -5.61
CA VAL A 97 12.09 -0.45 -6.23
C VAL A 97 12.45 -1.72 -5.46
N LEU A 98 11.44 -2.37 -4.87
CA LEU A 98 11.61 -3.61 -4.10
C LEU A 98 11.31 -4.87 -4.93
N LYS A 99 10.44 -4.76 -5.94
CA LYS A 99 10.03 -5.85 -6.84
C LYS A 99 9.74 -5.30 -8.23
N GLY A 100 10.10 -6.06 -9.27
CA GLY A 100 9.78 -5.75 -10.67
C GLY A 100 10.52 -4.54 -11.22
N GLU A 101 9.99 -3.98 -12.31
CA GLU A 101 10.52 -2.78 -12.98
C GLU A 101 9.45 -1.69 -12.99
N LEU A 102 9.88 -0.42 -12.93
CA LEU A 102 8.96 0.71 -13.01
C LEU A 102 8.29 0.71 -14.39
N PRO A 103 6.95 0.81 -14.46
CA PRO A 103 6.27 0.97 -15.73
C PRO A 103 6.65 2.31 -16.37
N PRO A 104 6.52 2.44 -17.69
CA PRO A 104 6.71 3.73 -18.36
C PRO A 104 5.71 4.76 -17.81
N CYS A 105 6.19 5.99 -17.62
CA CYS A 105 5.42 7.15 -17.20
C CYS A 105 4.84 7.92 -18.39
#